data_AF-A0A1B8F688-F1
#
_entry.id   AF-A0A1B8F688-F1
#
_cell.length_a   1.000
_cell.length_b   1.000
_cell.length_c   1.000
_cell.angle_alpha   90.00
_cell.angle_beta   90.00
_cell.angle_gamma   90.00
#
_symmetry.space_group_name_H-M   'P 1'
#
loop_
_entity.id
_entity.type
_entity.pdbx_description
1 polymer ?
#
loop_
_entity_poly.entity_id
_entity_poly.type
_entity_poly.pdbx_seq_one_letter_code
_entity_poly.pdbx_strand_id
1 'polypeptide(L)'
;MEFPVEGAFTLNAYASSRVPHLGPMIQTQVQEAREQRNRTLRDRARYMERILKHEIRRISLDTESLRVRAEAILGEGNLREGSADATDSSCDDELVIGDETCTIDPVDGDTATHYSGEFSYWNFSMRIKRLLEDRVQSPGGQLRPHAYSRYQKWSSLFGPDGALELIKYEMAHLPAFEELLTHEGIADEACLKFGDTFDAAMSGKAWARLKDAYTSMQRDHGEDGDVIRECKLIEDPKAAEEFTQMKSCIGAVVHPAGQGNLNLQAKTPVVEVSDRDANGWITVKTPRGDVRTKAVMHATDRWASHLLPDFGNLIFGGRGSLASLKAPEGFFKHTGAQHWDEIVNNYHLQLPPPYNTVILGGGKSLLVHDPRSYILNDSEDKQFDGLPEFYQSWPASDVAQWPGEGRAELAKVLDKGGVWTGVMSSSIDEFPFVGAVPNHKGDFIAAGFSGHGMPRILLSTAHVVPLILTSLGIESTPPALVAPYPALPKPFQIATDRMEKLQKINVKAKYEAEMKMNFESAKEEFCNDDRSRPRVA
;
A
#
# COMPACT_ATOMS: atom_id res chain seq x y z
N MET A 1 20.28 58.30 21.91
CA MET A 1 20.73 58.79 20.59
C MET A 1 19.70 58.24 19.63
N GLU A 2 18.60 58.97 19.50
CA GLU A 2 17.37 58.54 18.84
C GLU A 2 16.85 59.72 18.03
N PHE A 3 16.00 59.40 17.05
CA PHE A 3 15.25 60.24 16.11
C PHE A 3 15.70 60.15 14.65
N PRO A 4 14.73 60.25 13.72
CA PRO A 4 14.33 59.15 12.83
C PRO A 4 14.44 59.59 11.36
N VAL A 5 14.02 58.78 10.38
CA VAL A 5 13.84 59.30 9.01
C VAL A 5 12.61 58.71 8.33
N GLU A 6 11.70 59.62 7.99
CA GLU A 6 10.59 59.48 7.05
C GLU A 6 11.10 59.30 5.61
N GLY A 7 10.34 58.56 4.80
CA GLY A 7 9.76 59.11 3.57
C GLY A 7 10.60 59.20 2.28
N ALA A 8 10.00 58.63 1.22
CA ALA A 8 9.93 59.11 -0.17
C ALA A 8 10.98 58.64 -1.21
N PHE A 9 10.49 57.76 -2.09
CA PHE A 9 10.58 57.73 -3.57
C PHE A 9 11.66 58.58 -4.29
N THR A 10 12.47 57.97 -5.17
CA THR A 10 12.37 58.09 -6.66
C THR A 10 13.50 57.36 -7.45
N LEU A 11 13.07 56.55 -8.44
CA LEU A 11 13.55 56.25 -9.80
C LEU A 11 15.04 56.02 -10.20
N ASN A 12 15.23 54.87 -10.88
CA ASN A 12 15.93 54.58 -12.16
C ASN A 12 17.35 55.13 -12.44
N ALA A 13 18.28 54.22 -12.78
CA ALA A 13 18.83 54.00 -14.14
C ALA A 13 20.29 53.48 -14.11
N TYR A 14 20.58 52.42 -14.87
CA TYR A 14 21.56 52.36 -15.97
C TYR A 14 22.13 50.95 -16.20
N ALA A 15 21.86 50.42 -17.39
CA ALA A 15 22.69 49.44 -18.06
C ALA A 15 23.75 50.16 -18.91
N SER A 16 24.97 49.63 -18.98
CA SER A 16 25.76 49.50 -20.23
C SER A 16 27.15 48.92 -19.97
N SER A 17 27.52 47.86 -20.70
CA SER A 17 28.65 47.82 -21.66
C SER A 17 29.39 46.47 -21.73
N ARG A 18 29.85 46.14 -22.94
CA ARG A 18 30.25 44.83 -23.49
C ARG A 18 31.74 44.47 -23.27
N VAL A 19 32.07 43.18 -23.36
CA VAL A 19 33.44 42.69 -23.68
C VAL A 19 33.36 41.67 -24.85
N PRO A 20 34.11 41.85 -25.97
CA PRO A 20 34.06 40.95 -27.12
C PRO A 20 35.37 40.15 -27.28
N HIS A 21 35.46 38.88 -26.88
CA HIS A 21 36.54 37.95 -27.35
C HIS A 21 36.26 36.42 -27.21
N LEU A 22 35.03 35.97 -26.93
CA LEU A 22 34.75 34.54 -26.64
C LEU A 22 34.11 33.72 -27.80
N GLY A 23 33.86 34.32 -28.97
CA GLY A 23 33.09 33.69 -30.06
C GLY A 23 33.70 32.42 -30.71
N PRO A 24 35.01 32.38 -31.05
CA PRO A 24 35.57 31.25 -31.82
C PRO A 24 35.76 29.96 -31.01
N MET A 25 36.05 30.08 -29.71
CA MET A 25 36.27 28.92 -28.82
C MET A 25 34.98 28.14 -28.57
N ILE A 26 33.86 28.86 -28.38
CA ILE A 26 32.55 28.26 -28.08
C ILE A 26 32.00 27.52 -29.31
N GLN A 27 32.20 28.05 -30.52
CA GLN A 27 31.77 27.35 -31.74
C GLN A 27 32.53 26.03 -31.97
N THR A 28 33.81 26.00 -31.64
CA THR A 28 34.66 24.80 -31.78
C THR A 28 34.22 23.69 -30.80
N GLN A 29 33.94 24.06 -29.54
CA GLN A 29 33.45 23.11 -28.52
C GLN A 29 32.06 22.55 -28.84
N VAL A 30 31.16 23.36 -29.41
CA VAL A 30 29.83 22.91 -29.85
C VAL A 30 29.92 21.93 -31.02
N GLN A 31 30.88 22.14 -31.94
CA GLN A 31 31.11 21.25 -33.07
C GLN A 31 31.64 19.88 -32.61
N GLU A 32 32.62 19.86 -31.71
CA GLU A 32 33.18 18.63 -31.12
C GLU A 32 32.12 17.83 -30.34
N ALA A 33 31.28 18.52 -29.56
CA ALA A 33 30.18 17.88 -28.84
C ALA A 33 29.13 17.26 -29.78
N ARG A 34 28.83 17.92 -30.91
CA ARG A 34 27.93 17.37 -31.95
C ARG A 34 28.53 16.15 -32.64
N GLU A 35 29.82 16.18 -32.97
CA GLU A 35 30.51 15.03 -33.55
C GLU A 35 30.54 13.84 -32.60
N GLN A 36 30.80 14.09 -31.31
CA GLN A 36 30.79 13.05 -30.30
C GLN A 36 29.39 12.43 -30.14
N ARG A 37 28.33 13.25 -30.11
CA ARG A 37 26.95 12.76 -30.08
C ARG A 37 26.61 11.91 -31.31
N ASN A 38 27.04 12.34 -32.50
CA ASN A 38 26.83 11.60 -33.75
C ASN A 38 27.59 10.26 -33.77
N ARG A 39 28.81 10.21 -33.22
CA ARG A 39 29.56 8.95 -33.03
C ARG A 39 28.80 8.00 -32.11
N THR A 40 28.38 8.47 -30.94
CA THR A 40 27.60 7.67 -29.98
C THR A 40 26.30 7.14 -30.58
N LEU A 41 25.58 7.94 -31.37
CA LEU A 41 24.35 7.51 -32.04
C LEU A 41 24.60 6.43 -33.09
N ARG A 42 25.69 6.55 -33.87
CA ARG A 42 26.08 5.52 -34.84
C ARG A 42 26.47 4.20 -34.16
N ASP A 43 27.19 4.28 -33.04
CA ASP A 43 27.56 3.08 -32.27
C ASP A 43 26.33 2.40 -31.66
N ARG A 44 25.40 3.17 -31.07
CA ARG A 44 24.13 2.63 -30.55
C ARG A 44 23.30 1.97 -31.65
N ALA A 45 23.18 2.60 -32.83
CA ALA A 45 22.48 2.01 -33.97
C ALA A 45 23.14 0.70 -34.42
N ARG A 46 24.47 0.64 -34.47
CA ARG A 46 25.23 -0.57 -34.81
C ARG A 46 25.04 -1.69 -33.78
N TYR A 47 25.01 -1.37 -32.49
CA TYR A 47 24.73 -2.36 -31.45
C TYR A 47 23.30 -2.88 -31.52
N MET A 48 22.32 -2.00 -31.72
CA MET A 48 20.92 -2.40 -31.94
C MET A 48 20.78 -3.30 -33.16
N GLU A 49 21.45 -2.99 -34.27
CA GLU A 49 21.42 -3.81 -35.48
C GLU A 49 21.93 -5.24 -35.20
N ARG A 50 23.00 -5.38 -34.40
CA ARG A 50 23.54 -6.69 -33.98
C ARG A 50 22.57 -7.46 -33.09
N ILE A 51 21.95 -6.78 -32.13
CA ILE A 51 20.96 -7.38 -31.23
C ILE A 51 19.76 -7.86 -32.04
N LEU A 52 19.20 -7.01 -32.90
CA LEU A 52 18.01 -7.34 -33.69
C LEU A 52 18.27 -8.47 -34.69
N LYS A 53 19.45 -8.52 -35.31
CA LYS A 53 19.84 -9.65 -36.18
C LYS A 53 20.03 -10.98 -35.43
N HIS A 54 20.35 -10.92 -34.13
CA HIS A 54 20.48 -12.10 -33.28
C HIS A 54 19.12 -12.60 -32.79
N GLU A 55 18.29 -11.68 -32.25
CA GLU A 55 16.99 -12.02 -31.67
C GLU A 55 15.95 -12.39 -32.72
N ILE A 56 15.98 -11.75 -33.89
CA ILE A 56 14.97 -11.95 -34.94
C ILE A 56 15.63 -12.62 -36.15
N ARG A 57 15.42 -13.93 -36.28
CA ARG A 57 15.94 -14.70 -37.42
C ARG A 57 15.41 -14.12 -38.74
N ARG A 58 16.33 -13.73 -39.63
CA ARG A 58 16.08 -13.21 -40.99
C ARG A 58 15.42 -11.82 -41.08
N ILE A 59 15.61 -10.94 -40.08
CA ILE A 59 15.19 -9.54 -40.23
C ILE A 59 16.15 -8.76 -41.15
N SER A 60 15.61 -8.10 -42.18
CA SER A 60 16.37 -7.10 -42.95
C SER A 60 16.23 -5.73 -42.30
N LEU A 61 17.37 -5.09 -42.03
CA LEU A 61 17.46 -3.80 -41.35
C LEU A 61 17.94 -2.68 -42.28
N ASP A 62 17.87 -2.90 -43.59
CA ASP A 62 18.03 -1.82 -44.56
C ASP A 62 16.87 -0.82 -44.44
N THR A 63 17.15 0.43 -44.76
CA THR A 63 16.22 1.54 -44.58
C THR A 63 14.89 1.32 -45.30
N GLU A 64 14.91 0.64 -46.46
CA GLU A 64 13.70 0.41 -47.25
C GLU A 64 12.83 -0.68 -46.63
N SER A 65 13.42 -1.79 -46.19
CA SER A 65 12.70 -2.84 -45.44
C SER A 65 12.11 -2.32 -44.12
N LEU A 66 12.85 -1.45 -43.42
CA LEU A 66 12.38 -0.81 -42.19
C LEU A 66 11.23 0.17 -42.46
N ARG A 67 11.33 0.96 -43.53
CA ARG A 67 10.27 1.89 -43.95
C ARG A 67 8.98 1.14 -44.28
N VAL A 68 9.06 0.08 -45.09
CA VAL A 68 7.90 -0.74 -45.47
C VAL A 68 7.24 -1.37 -44.24
N ARG A 69 8.01 -1.89 -43.29
CA ARG A 69 7.47 -2.44 -42.04
C ARG A 69 6.85 -1.37 -41.15
N ALA A 70 7.48 -0.21 -41.04
CA ALA A 70 6.94 0.90 -40.25
C ALA A 70 5.62 1.42 -40.84
N GLU A 71 5.50 1.50 -42.15
CA GLU A 71 4.26 1.90 -42.84
C GLU A 71 3.17 0.84 -42.75
N ALA A 72 3.52 -0.45 -42.74
CA ALA A 72 2.56 -1.54 -42.54
C ALA A 72 1.89 -1.49 -41.16
N ILE A 73 2.64 -1.15 -40.11
CA ILE A 73 2.13 -0.95 -38.73
C ILE A 73 1.08 0.18 -38.69
N LEU A 74 1.24 1.21 -39.52
CA LEU A 74 0.31 2.33 -39.58
C LEU A 74 -0.95 2.02 -40.42
N GLY A 75 -0.90 1.01 -41.29
CA GLY A 75 -2.02 0.60 -42.15
C GLY A 75 -3.07 -0.27 -41.47
N GLU A 76 -2.70 -1.03 -40.43
CA GLU A 76 -3.61 -1.96 -39.74
C GLU A 76 -4.61 -1.25 -38.79
N GLY A 77 -4.37 0.01 -38.44
CA GLY A 77 -5.24 0.79 -37.54
C GLY A 77 -6.56 1.29 -38.14
N ASN A 78 -6.79 1.18 -39.46
CA ASN A 78 -7.90 1.86 -40.15
C ASN A 78 -8.98 0.94 -40.77
N LEU A 79 -9.00 -0.37 -40.50
CA LEU A 79 -9.91 -1.32 -41.18
C LEU A 79 -10.78 -2.21 -40.27
N ARG A 80 -11.05 -1.82 -39.02
CA ARG A 80 -11.94 -2.59 -38.13
C ARG A 80 -13.14 -1.79 -37.61
N GLU A 81 -13.99 -1.35 -38.54
CA GLU A 81 -15.44 -1.18 -38.31
C GLU A 81 -16.19 -1.80 -39.51
N GLY A 82 -16.82 -2.97 -39.35
CA GLY A 82 -17.74 -3.52 -40.36
C GLY A 82 -17.89 -5.04 -40.46
N SER A 83 -18.97 -5.56 -39.85
CA SER A 83 -19.71 -6.81 -40.15
C SER A 83 -19.13 -8.19 -39.76
N ALA A 84 -20.03 -9.01 -39.22
CA ALA A 84 -19.87 -10.43 -38.91
C ALA A 84 -20.20 -11.31 -40.14
N ASP A 85 -19.44 -12.37 -40.41
CA ASP A 85 -19.74 -13.76 -39.97
C ASP A 85 -18.77 -14.80 -40.60
N ALA A 86 -18.52 -15.88 -39.85
CA ALA A 86 -18.03 -17.23 -40.19
C ALA A 86 -16.68 -17.47 -40.96
N THR A 87 -15.66 -18.03 -40.28
CA THR A 87 -15.20 -19.44 -40.32
C THR A 87 -13.73 -19.64 -39.86
N ASP A 88 -13.58 -20.52 -38.86
CA ASP A 88 -12.54 -21.50 -38.51
C ASP A 88 -11.00 -21.27 -38.68
N SER A 89 -10.27 -21.81 -37.67
CA SER A 89 -8.88 -22.30 -37.65
C SER A 89 -7.83 -21.57 -36.80
N SER A 90 -7.55 -22.21 -35.65
CA SER A 90 -6.23 -22.53 -35.06
C SER A 90 -5.26 -21.43 -34.57
N CYS A 91 -4.98 -21.54 -33.27
CA CYS A 91 -3.69 -21.41 -32.57
C CYS A 91 -3.17 -20.01 -32.18
N ASP A 92 -2.79 -19.97 -30.90
CA ASP A 92 -1.90 -19.03 -30.19
C ASP A 92 -2.48 -17.68 -29.74
N ASP A 93 -3.11 -17.69 -28.55
CA ASP A 93 -3.41 -16.49 -27.78
C ASP A 93 -2.15 -16.01 -27.03
N GLU A 94 -1.39 -15.13 -27.68
CA GLU A 94 -0.56 -14.11 -27.00
C GLU A 94 -1.47 -13.01 -26.46
N LEU A 95 -1.40 -12.78 -25.16
CA LEU A 95 -2.17 -11.76 -24.43
C LEU A 95 -1.77 -10.34 -24.88
N VAL A 96 -2.61 -9.72 -25.70
CA VAL A 96 -2.57 -8.29 -26.04
C VAL A 96 -3.00 -7.48 -24.83
N ILE A 97 -2.12 -6.61 -24.33
CA ILE A 97 -2.46 -5.56 -23.37
C ILE A 97 -3.17 -4.46 -24.15
N GLY A 98 -4.48 -4.30 -23.92
CA GLY A 98 -5.27 -3.21 -24.49
C GLY A 98 -4.89 -1.87 -23.87
N ASP A 99 -4.92 -0.82 -24.69
CA ASP A 99 -4.74 0.57 -24.26
C ASP A 99 -5.78 0.93 -23.18
N GLU A 100 -5.33 1.07 -21.94
CA GLU A 100 -6.15 1.57 -20.85
C GLU A 100 -6.38 3.07 -21.04
N THR A 101 -7.64 3.42 -21.30
CA THR A 101 -8.13 4.79 -21.29
C THR A 101 -8.09 5.29 -19.84
N CYS A 102 -7.16 6.19 -19.55
CA CYS A 102 -7.03 6.82 -18.23
C CYS A 102 -8.27 7.67 -17.90
N THR A 103 -9.09 7.20 -16.97
CA THR A 103 -10.09 8.00 -16.27
C THR A 103 -9.57 8.37 -14.88
N ILE A 104 -9.41 9.67 -14.63
CA ILE A 104 -9.10 10.21 -13.31
C ILE A 104 -10.42 10.36 -12.56
N ASP A 105 -10.75 9.39 -11.71
CA ASP A 105 -11.83 9.54 -10.74
C ASP A 105 -11.29 10.07 -9.40
N PRO A 106 -11.82 11.19 -8.87
CA PRO A 106 -11.46 11.65 -7.54
C PRO A 106 -11.99 10.67 -6.49
N VAL A 107 -11.10 10.22 -5.60
CA VAL A 107 -11.50 9.44 -4.41
C VAL A 107 -12.10 10.43 -3.40
N ASP A 108 -13.43 10.52 -3.38
CA ASP A 108 -14.15 11.15 -2.29
C ASP A 108 -14.26 10.17 -1.10
N GLY A 109 -13.87 10.61 0.10
CA GLY A 109 -14.20 9.94 1.37
C GLY A 109 -13.01 9.45 2.20
N ASP A 110 -12.76 10.18 3.28
CA ASP A 110 -12.19 9.85 4.60
C ASP A 110 -11.24 8.64 4.82
N THR A 111 -10.17 8.96 5.54
CA THR A 111 -8.99 8.22 6.01
C THR A 111 -9.22 7.44 7.32
N ALA A 112 -10.40 6.90 7.53
CA ALA A 112 -10.74 6.33 8.84
C ALA A 112 -10.30 4.85 9.00
N THR A 113 -9.24 4.67 9.79
CA THR A 113 -8.69 3.38 10.26
C THR A 113 -9.66 2.73 11.25
N HIS A 114 -10.46 1.77 10.80
CA HIS A 114 -11.40 1.06 11.68
C HIS A 114 -10.84 -0.28 12.16
N TYR A 115 -10.83 -0.44 13.47
CA TYR A 115 -10.25 -1.53 14.24
C TYR A 115 -11.24 -2.70 14.37
N SER A 116 -10.98 -3.83 13.72
CA SER A 116 -11.49 -5.14 14.18
C SER A 116 -10.27 -5.98 14.55
N GLY A 117 -10.18 -6.37 15.83
CA GLY A 117 -8.99 -6.90 16.46
C GLY A 117 -8.38 -8.13 15.79
N GLU A 118 -9.17 -8.85 15.00
CA GLU A 118 -8.74 -10.13 14.40
C GLU A 118 -8.54 -10.06 12.87
N PHE A 119 -9.11 -9.08 12.15
CA PHE A 119 -9.16 -9.13 10.68
C PHE A 119 -9.27 -7.79 9.92
N SER A 120 -8.56 -6.75 10.38
CA SER A 120 -8.27 -5.60 9.49
C SER A 120 -7.56 -6.01 8.19
N TYR A 121 -7.08 -7.25 8.09
CA TYR A 121 -6.57 -7.86 6.87
C TYR A 121 -7.52 -7.66 5.68
N TRP A 122 -8.84 -7.78 5.77
CA TRP A 122 -9.65 -7.60 4.55
C TRP A 122 -9.65 -6.15 4.06
N ASN A 123 -9.95 -5.17 4.92
CA ASN A 123 -10.02 -3.76 4.49
C ASN A 123 -8.64 -3.19 4.16
N PHE A 124 -7.62 -3.55 4.94
CA PHE A 124 -6.23 -3.19 4.66
C PHE A 124 -5.72 -3.93 3.41
N SER A 125 -5.97 -5.23 3.26
CA SER A 125 -5.51 -6.00 2.09
C SER A 125 -6.31 -5.70 0.84
N MET A 126 -7.57 -5.26 0.91
CA MET A 126 -8.32 -4.80 -0.27
C MET A 126 -7.92 -3.39 -0.67
N ARG A 127 -7.53 -2.55 0.29
CA ARG A 127 -6.94 -1.23 0.00
C ARG A 127 -5.53 -1.38 -0.55
N ILE A 128 -4.70 -2.25 0.03
CA ILE A 128 -3.39 -2.65 -0.48
C ILE A 128 -3.55 -3.36 -1.83
N LYS A 129 -4.50 -4.28 -2.00
CA LYS A 129 -4.78 -4.98 -3.27
C LYS A 129 -5.25 -4.02 -4.34
N ARG A 130 -6.13 -3.07 -4.03
CA ARG A 130 -6.55 -2.03 -4.97
C ARG A 130 -5.38 -1.11 -5.31
N LEU A 131 -4.61 -0.66 -4.30
CA LEU A 131 -3.35 0.08 -4.51
C LEU A 131 -2.29 -0.73 -5.27
N LEU A 132 -2.26 -2.05 -5.14
CA LEU A 132 -1.36 -2.98 -5.83
C LEU A 132 -1.79 -3.14 -7.28
N GLU A 133 -3.07 -3.41 -7.52
CA GLU A 133 -3.67 -3.52 -8.84
C GLU A 133 -3.50 -2.18 -9.60
N ASP A 134 -3.62 -1.04 -8.91
CA ASP A 134 -3.41 0.30 -9.47
C ASP A 134 -1.92 0.69 -9.65
N ARG A 135 -0.98 0.14 -8.86
CA ARG A 135 0.45 0.54 -8.86
C ARG A 135 1.41 -0.44 -9.53
N VAL A 136 1.01 -1.68 -9.80
CA VAL A 136 1.87 -2.69 -10.44
C VAL A 136 2.34 -2.28 -11.85
N GLN A 137 1.83 -1.18 -12.42
CA GLN A 137 2.30 -0.62 -13.69
C GLN A 137 3.37 0.50 -13.60
N SER A 138 3.83 0.97 -12.43
CA SER A 138 4.90 2.00 -12.37
C SER A 138 5.86 1.89 -11.16
N PRO A 139 7.19 1.88 -11.35
CA PRO A 139 8.17 1.71 -10.27
C PRO A 139 8.50 2.98 -9.48
N GLY A 140 7.65 4.02 -9.46
CA GLY A 140 7.93 5.27 -8.70
C GLY A 140 6.70 5.83 -7.98
N GLY A 141 6.84 6.11 -6.68
CA GLY A 141 5.83 6.83 -5.89
C GLY A 141 6.16 8.31 -5.73
N GLN A 142 5.15 9.18 -5.77
CA GLN A 142 5.31 10.63 -5.57
C GLN A 142 4.84 11.02 -4.15
N LEU A 143 5.73 11.64 -3.37
CA LEU A 143 5.43 12.29 -2.09
C LEU A 143 5.03 13.74 -2.39
N ARG A 144 3.73 13.99 -2.60
CA ARG A 144 3.21 15.29 -3.04
C ARG A 144 2.16 15.83 -2.05
N PRO A 145 2.53 16.70 -1.11
CA PRO A 145 1.59 17.34 -0.19
C PRO A 145 0.57 18.23 -0.91
N HIS A 146 -0.63 18.36 -0.36
CA HIS A 146 -1.61 19.36 -0.79
C HIS A 146 -1.28 20.76 -0.24
N ALA A 147 -0.15 21.32 -0.67
CA ALA A 147 0.44 22.54 -0.14
C ALA A 147 -0.47 23.79 -0.20
N TYR A 148 -1.46 23.80 -1.10
CA TYR A 148 -2.45 24.88 -1.23
C TYR A 148 -3.80 24.40 -1.81
N SER A 149 -3.78 23.35 -2.65
CA SER A 149 -4.90 22.99 -3.52
C SER A 149 -6.16 22.49 -2.80
N ARG A 150 -6.04 22.09 -1.52
CA ARG A 150 -7.17 21.71 -0.65
C ARG A 150 -7.58 22.78 0.34
N TYR A 151 -6.87 23.92 0.39
CA TYR A 151 -7.06 24.95 1.40
C TYR A 151 -8.53 25.37 1.58
N GLN A 152 -9.24 25.71 0.49
CA GLN A 152 -10.63 26.13 0.59
C GLN A 152 -11.56 25.03 1.11
N LYS A 153 -11.33 23.77 0.70
CA LYS A 153 -12.14 22.63 1.16
C LYS A 153 -11.89 22.35 2.64
N TRP A 154 -10.65 22.47 3.10
CA TRP A 154 -10.35 22.26 4.52
C TRP A 154 -10.75 23.46 5.38
N SER A 155 -10.64 24.68 4.85
CA SER A 155 -11.06 25.89 5.56
C SER A 155 -12.57 25.93 5.77
N SER A 156 -13.36 25.43 4.82
CA SER A 156 -14.81 25.31 5.01
C SER A 156 -15.22 24.25 6.03
N LEU A 157 -14.40 23.20 6.23
CA LEU A 157 -14.68 22.12 7.17
C LEU A 157 -14.15 22.41 8.59
N PHE A 158 -12.98 23.02 8.70
CA PHE A 158 -12.20 23.11 9.94
C PHE A 158 -11.78 24.54 10.31
N GLY A 159 -12.19 25.54 9.52
CA GLY A 159 -11.74 26.92 9.64
C GLY A 159 -10.35 27.15 9.02
N PRO A 160 -9.97 28.43 8.79
CA PRO A 160 -8.67 28.79 8.20
C PRO A 160 -7.47 28.18 8.93
N ASP A 161 -7.45 28.23 10.26
CA ASP A 161 -6.35 27.71 11.08
C ASP A 161 -6.24 26.19 10.98
N GLY A 162 -7.35 25.46 11.12
CA GLY A 162 -7.38 24.00 10.98
C GLY A 162 -6.97 23.53 9.58
N ALA A 163 -7.30 24.30 8.53
CA ALA A 163 -6.84 24.03 7.19
C ALA A 163 -5.32 24.17 7.05
N LEU A 164 -4.74 25.22 7.64
CA LEU A 164 -3.30 25.43 7.61
C LEU A 164 -2.56 24.40 8.46
N GLU A 165 -3.11 23.97 9.61
CA GLU A 165 -2.54 22.90 10.42
C GLU A 165 -2.42 21.58 9.63
N LEU A 166 -3.47 21.19 8.91
CA LEU A 166 -3.45 20.01 8.04
C LEU A 166 -2.40 20.13 6.91
N ILE A 167 -2.33 21.30 6.27
CA ILE A 167 -1.34 21.59 5.23
C ILE A 167 0.08 21.52 5.79
N LYS A 168 0.34 22.15 6.95
CA LYS A 168 1.64 22.11 7.62
C LYS A 168 2.04 20.69 7.98
N TYR A 169 1.08 19.89 8.46
CA TYR A 169 1.31 18.49 8.78
C TYR A 169 1.71 17.67 7.54
N GLU A 170 1.00 17.81 6.41
CA GLU A 170 1.40 17.13 5.16
C GLU A 170 2.76 17.61 4.64
N MET A 171 3.00 18.93 4.66
CA MET A 171 4.27 19.52 4.21
C MET A 171 5.47 19.08 5.06
N ALA A 172 5.28 18.85 6.36
CA ALA A 172 6.34 18.39 7.26
C ALA A 172 6.88 17.00 6.90
N HIS A 173 6.17 16.21 6.09
CA HIS A 173 6.66 14.92 5.62
C HIS A 173 7.86 15.07 4.68
N LEU A 174 7.96 16.16 3.90
CA LEU A 174 9.09 16.35 2.99
C LEU A 174 10.43 16.40 3.73
N PRO A 175 10.68 17.36 4.65
CA PRO A 175 11.92 17.37 5.42
C PRO A 175 12.06 16.16 6.34
N ALA A 176 10.97 15.55 6.81
CA ALA A 176 11.05 14.33 7.63
C ALA A 176 11.59 13.13 6.83
N PHE A 177 11.18 12.96 5.56
CA PHE A 177 11.75 11.94 4.68
C PHE A 177 13.19 12.29 4.29
N GLU A 178 13.51 13.56 4.06
CA GLU A 178 14.89 14.00 3.79
C GLU A 178 15.82 13.67 4.95
N GLU A 179 15.43 14.08 6.15
CA GLU A 179 16.17 13.86 7.39
C GLU A 179 16.34 12.36 7.64
N LEU A 180 15.27 11.58 7.54
CA LEU A 180 15.32 10.13 7.73
C LEU A 180 16.29 9.47 6.75
N LEU A 181 16.13 9.69 5.45
CA LEU A 181 16.95 8.97 4.46
C LEU A 181 18.40 9.46 4.41
N THR A 182 18.64 10.73 4.75
CA THR A 182 19.99 11.28 4.88
C THR A 182 20.68 10.73 6.13
N HIS A 183 19.97 10.71 7.26
CA HIS A 183 20.48 10.15 8.52
C HIS A 183 20.83 8.66 8.38
N GLU A 184 19.98 7.90 7.69
CA GLU A 184 20.20 6.47 7.42
C GLU A 184 21.19 6.20 6.28
N GLY A 185 21.68 7.23 5.58
CA GLY A 185 22.65 7.09 4.49
C GLY A 185 22.12 6.41 3.22
N ILE A 186 20.81 6.34 3.04
CA ILE A 186 20.13 5.60 1.95
C ILE A 186 19.39 6.52 0.95
N ALA A 187 19.57 7.84 1.03
CA ALA A 187 18.88 8.80 0.16
C ALA A 187 19.07 8.50 -1.35
N ASP A 188 20.30 8.15 -1.76
CA ASP A 188 20.62 7.79 -3.14
C ASP A 188 19.98 6.45 -3.57
N GLU A 189 19.93 5.47 -2.66
CA GLU A 189 19.38 4.14 -2.89
C GLU A 189 17.85 4.16 -3.00
N ALA A 190 17.22 4.98 -2.16
CA ALA A 190 15.80 5.27 -2.23
C ALA A 190 15.42 6.10 -3.45
N CYS A 191 16.41 6.64 -4.19
CA CYS A 191 16.21 7.62 -5.26
C CYS A 191 15.40 8.82 -4.79
N LEU A 192 15.57 9.22 -3.52
CA LEU A 192 14.85 10.35 -2.96
C LEU A 192 15.38 11.64 -3.54
N LYS A 193 14.54 12.27 -4.36
CA LYS A 193 14.82 13.57 -4.94
C LYS A 193 13.71 14.53 -4.54
N PHE A 194 14.10 15.58 -3.81
CA PHE A 194 13.23 16.73 -3.63
C PHE A 194 13.31 17.64 -4.84
N GLY A 195 12.17 18.26 -5.13
CA GLY A 195 12.09 19.29 -6.12
C GLY A 195 10.71 19.89 -6.15
N ASP A 196 10.57 20.82 -7.09
CA ASP A 196 9.30 21.45 -7.38
C ASP A 196 8.41 20.52 -8.20
N THR A 197 7.15 20.42 -7.80
CA THR A 197 6.06 19.94 -8.65
C THR A 197 5.11 21.09 -8.96
N PHE A 198 4.20 20.93 -9.91
CA PHE A 198 3.32 22.00 -10.35
C PHE A 198 1.91 21.51 -10.64
N ASP A 199 0.95 22.41 -10.45
CA ASP A 199 -0.39 22.33 -11.01
C ASP A 199 -0.51 23.36 -12.14
N ALA A 200 -0.49 22.86 -13.39
CA ALA A 200 -0.65 23.67 -14.58
C ALA A 200 -2.14 23.96 -14.84
N ALA A 201 -2.50 25.24 -15.00
CA ALA A 201 -3.82 25.62 -15.43
C ALA A 201 -3.92 25.58 -16.97
N MET A 202 -4.73 24.65 -17.47
CA MET A 202 -4.98 24.49 -18.91
C MET A 202 -6.28 25.17 -19.39
N SER A 203 -7.00 25.84 -18.48
CA SER A 203 -8.24 26.56 -18.77
C SER A 203 -8.47 27.68 -17.76
N GLY A 204 -9.24 28.70 -18.14
CA GLY A 204 -9.59 29.81 -17.23
C GLY A 204 -10.28 29.34 -15.96
N LYS A 205 -11.12 28.30 -16.03
CA LYS A 205 -11.78 27.69 -14.86
C LYS A 205 -10.77 27.02 -13.92
N ALA A 206 -9.80 26.28 -14.47
CA ALA A 206 -8.74 25.68 -13.69
C ALA A 206 -7.88 26.76 -13.04
N TRP A 207 -7.51 27.80 -13.80
CA TRP A 207 -6.70 28.91 -13.28
C TRP A 207 -7.37 29.65 -12.14
N ALA A 208 -8.65 30.01 -12.31
CA ALA A 208 -9.43 30.65 -11.25
C ALA A 208 -9.43 29.80 -9.98
N ARG A 209 -9.68 28.49 -10.07
CA ARG A 209 -9.67 27.58 -8.92
C ARG A 209 -8.31 27.49 -8.24
N LEU A 210 -7.23 27.26 -9.00
CA LEU A 210 -5.89 27.08 -8.44
C LEU A 210 -5.40 28.39 -7.80
N LYS A 211 -5.57 29.51 -8.51
CA LYS A 211 -5.22 30.84 -8.01
C LYS A 211 -6.00 31.18 -6.76
N ASP A 212 -7.33 30.97 -6.76
CA ASP A 212 -8.19 31.29 -5.62
C ASP A 212 -7.85 30.46 -4.37
N ALA A 213 -7.51 29.17 -4.54
CA ALA A 213 -7.05 28.35 -3.43
C ALA A 213 -5.76 28.90 -2.79
N TYR A 214 -4.79 29.30 -3.61
CA TYR A 214 -3.53 29.89 -3.14
C TYR A 214 -3.75 31.28 -2.53
N THR A 215 -4.48 32.18 -3.20
CA THR A 215 -4.71 33.54 -2.71
C THR A 215 -5.63 33.59 -1.49
N SER A 216 -6.57 32.64 -1.35
CA SER A 216 -7.37 32.50 -0.13
C SER A 216 -6.47 32.12 1.06
N MET A 217 -5.54 31.20 0.86
CA MET A 217 -4.56 30.82 1.88
C MET A 217 -3.67 32.02 2.27
N GLN A 218 -3.17 32.77 1.29
CA GLN A 218 -2.40 34.00 1.52
C GLN A 218 -3.19 35.06 2.28
N ARG A 219 -4.46 35.27 1.94
CA ARG A 219 -5.30 36.28 2.58
C ARG A 219 -5.54 35.98 4.07
N ASP A 220 -5.75 34.70 4.38
CA ASP A 220 -6.13 34.30 5.74
C ASP A 220 -4.90 34.21 6.66
N HIS A 221 -3.72 33.87 6.14
CA HIS A 221 -2.52 33.57 6.93
C HIS A 221 -1.30 34.46 6.66
N GLY A 222 -1.43 35.41 5.72
CA GLY A 222 -0.36 36.33 5.32
C GLY A 222 0.62 35.73 4.30
N GLU A 223 1.23 36.61 3.50
CA GLU A 223 2.14 36.20 2.41
C GLU A 223 3.44 35.55 2.93
N ASP A 224 3.82 35.84 4.18
CA ASP A 224 5.04 35.33 4.82
C ASP A 224 4.86 34.00 5.57
N GLY A 225 3.68 33.36 5.50
CA GLY A 225 3.43 32.10 6.19
C GLY A 225 4.33 30.96 5.69
N ASP A 226 4.78 30.09 6.61
CA ASP A 226 5.81 29.07 6.35
C ASP A 226 5.58 28.25 5.08
N VAL A 227 4.39 27.67 4.89
CA VAL A 227 4.05 26.85 3.70
C VAL A 227 3.75 27.70 2.47
N ILE A 228 3.23 28.92 2.67
CA ILE A 228 2.87 29.85 1.60
C ILE A 228 4.14 30.26 0.83
N ARG A 229 5.24 30.51 1.56
CA ARG A 229 6.54 30.88 0.99
C ARG A 229 7.20 29.76 0.18
N GLU A 230 6.85 28.50 0.45
CA GLU A 230 7.31 27.34 -0.30
C GLU A 230 6.53 27.12 -1.61
N CYS A 231 5.36 27.76 -1.74
CA CYS A 231 4.58 27.74 -2.96
C CYS A 231 4.92 28.93 -3.86
N LYS A 232 4.94 28.72 -5.18
CA LYS A 232 5.20 29.79 -6.16
C LYS A 232 4.07 29.87 -7.19
N LEU A 233 3.49 31.07 -7.31
CA LEU A 233 2.51 31.39 -8.34
C LEU A 233 3.21 31.90 -9.60
N ILE A 234 2.92 31.31 -10.75
CA ILE A 234 3.40 31.76 -12.07
C ILE A 234 2.16 32.18 -12.88
N GLU A 235 1.95 33.49 -13.03
CA GLU A 235 0.78 34.03 -13.71
C GLU A 235 0.98 34.30 -15.20
N ASP A 236 2.21 34.54 -15.63
CA ASP A 236 2.51 34.79 -17.03
C ASP A 236 2.41 33.48 -17.83
N PRO A 237 1.54 33.38 -18.86
CA PRO A 237 1.34 32.15 -19.62
C PRO A 237 2.62 31.63 -20.28
N LYS A 238 3.51 32.51 -20.75
CA LYS A 238 4.76 32.08 -21.39
C LYS A 238 5.72 31.48 -20.36
N ALA A 239 5.88 32.13 -19.21
CA ALA A 239 6.67 31.61 -18.10
C ALA A 239 6.07 30.32 -17.53
N ALA A 240 4.74 30.20 -17.48
CA ALA A 240 4.06 29.00 -17.03
C ALA A 240 4.25 27.84 -18.01
N GLU A 241 4.11 28.08 -19.32
CA GLU A 241 4.39 27.09 -20.36
C GLU A 241 5.87 26.70 -20.39
N GLU A 242 6.80 27.64 -20.23
CA GLU A 242 8.25 27.36 -20.15
C GLU A 242 8.61 26.51 -18.93
N PHE A 243 8.06 26.85 -17.75
CA PHE A 243 8.32 26.13 -16.51
C PHE A 243 7.68 24.73 -16.50
N THR A 244 6.39 24.66 -16.82
CA THR A 244 5.61 23.40 -16.76
C THR A 244 5.85 22.50 -17.96
N GLN A 245 6.33 23.06 -19.07
CA GLN A 245 6.42 22.41 -20.39
C GLN A 245 5.06 21.94 -20.94
N MET A 246 3.95 22.42 -20.36
CA MET A 246 2.60 22.09 -20.80
C MET A 246 2.14 23.12 -21.84
N LYS A 247 1.93 22.67 -23.07
CA LYS A 247 1.50 23.52 -24.19
C LYS A 247 0.19 24.24 -23.86
N SER A 248 0.16 25.56 -24.03
CA SER A 248 -0.99 26.43 -23.74
C SER A 248 -1.37 26.51 -22.26
N CYS A 249 -0.41 26.27 -21.35
CA CYS A 249 -0.56 26.57 -19.94
C CYS A 249 -0.77 28.08 -19.75
N ILE A 250 -1.81 28.46 -18.99
CA ILE A 250 -2.17 29.88 -18.77
C ILE A 250 -1.74 30.40 -17.40
N GLY A 251 -1.19 29.54 -16.56
CA GLY A 251 -0.70 29.84 -15.22
C GLY A 251 -0.39 28.57 -14.46
N ALA A 252 0.45 28.63 -13.43
CA ALA A 252 0.80 27.46 -12.62
C ALA A 252 0.98 27.83 -11.14
N VAL A 253 0.72 26.87 -10.26
CA VAL A 253 1.17 26.94 -8.87
C VAL A 253 2.17 25.81 -8.66
N VAL A 254 3.35 26.17 -8.18
CA VAL A 254 4.48 25.28 -7.95
C VAL A 254 4.60 25.05 -6.45
N HIS A 255 4.89 23.82 -6.03
CA HIS A 255 5.07 23.48 -4.63
C HIS A 255 6.03 22.29 -4.45
N PRO A 256 6.62 22.08 -3.26
CA PRO A 256 7.58 21.00 -3.05
C PRO A 256 6.98 19.59 -3.10
N ALA A 257 7.80 18.60 -3.50
CA ALA A 257 7.49 17.16 -3.52
C ALA A 257 8.77 16.29 -3.40
N GLY A 258 8.61 15.00 -3.06
CA GLY A 258 9.67 13.96 -3.04
C GLY A 258 9.29 12.70 -3.83
N GLN A 259 10.21 11.74 -4.00
CA GLN A 259 9.98 10.44 -4.66
C GLN A 259 10.72 9.29 -3.95
N GLY A 260 10.28 8.03 -4.07
CA GLY A 260 10.98 6.87 -3.49
C GLY A 260 10.68 5.53 -4.19
N ASN A 261 11.61 4.56 -4.12
CA ASN A 261 11.53 3.26 -4.81
C ASN A 261 11.27 2.06 -3.86
N LEU A 262 10.09 1.43 -3.99
CA LEU A 262 9.78 0.12 -3.42
C LEU A 262 9.39 -0.85 -4.55
N ASN A 263 10.05 -2.01 -4.64
CA ASN A 263 9.67 -3.04 -5.60
C ASN A 263 8.63 -3.99 -4.97
N LEU A 264 7.38 -3.88 -5.43
CA LEU A 264 6.25 -4.58 -4.88
C LEU A 264 5.73 -5.63 -5.86
N GLN A 265 5.72 -6.90 -5.44
CA GLN A 265 5.35 -8.04 -6.27
C GLN A 265 4.09 -8.72 -5.73
N ALA A 266 2.93 -8.49 -6.35
CA ALA A 266 1.70 -9.21 -6.04
C ALA A 266 1.61 -10.53 -6.82
N LYS A 267 0.70 -11.43 -6.40
CA LYS A 267 0.45 -12.74 -7.06
C LYS A 267 1.74 -13.55 -7.30
N THR A 268 2.70 -13.42 -6.38
CA THR A 268 4.03 -14.03 -6.47
C THR A 268 4.28 -14.84 -5.21
N PRO A 269 3.63 -16.01 -5.07
CA PRO A 269 3.79 -16.83 -3.87
C PRO A 269 5.25 -17.27 -3.76
N VAL A 270 5.84 -17.04 -2.60
CA VAL A 270 7.12 -17.64 -2.24
C VAL A 270 6.86 -19.11 -1.92
N VAL A 271 7.60 -19.99 -2.57
CA VAL A 271 7.45 -21.44 -2.41
C VAL A 271 8.59 -22.06 -1.59
N GLU A 272 9.75 -21.39 -1.53
CA GLU A 272 10.92 -21.85 -0.80
C GLU A 272 11.84 -20.66 -0.50
N VAL A 273 12.53 -20.71 0.64
CA VAL A 273 13.61 -19.80 1.00
C VAL A 273 14.83 -20.66 1.33
N SER A 274 15.95 -20.43 0.66
CA SER A 274 17.17 -21.21 0.89
C SER A 274 17.90 -20.75 2.14
N ASP A 275 18.78 -21.60 2.68
CA ASP A 275 19.83 -21.12 3.57
C ASP A 275 20.73 -20.09 2.86
N ARG A 276 21.41 -19.28 3.67
CA ARG A 276 22.41 -18.34 3.19
C ARG A 276 23.62 -19.07 2.60
N ASP A 277 23.94 -18.78 1.34
CA ASP A 277 25.07 -19.37 0.63
C ASP A 277 26.43 -18.83 1.09
N ALA A 278 27.52 -19.41 0.57
CA ALA A 278 28.89 -19.00 0.91
C ALA A 278 29.23 -17.54 0.53
N ASN A 279 28.48 -16.95 -0.39
CA ASN A 279 28.64 -15.56 -0.83
C ASN A 279 27.72 -14.61 -0.02
N GLY A 280 26.97 -15.15 0.93
CA GLY A 280 26.08 -14.40 1.79
C GLY A 280 24.71 -14.09 1.20
N TRP A 281 24.29 -14.80 0.15
CA TRP A 281 22.98 -14.63 -0.50
C TRP A 281 21.98 -15.70 -0.06
N ILE A 282 20.74 -15.29 0.10
CA ILE A 282 19.55 -16.11 0.29
C ILE A 282 18.76 -16.07 -1.01
N THR A 283 18.31 -17.25 -1.47
CA THR A 283 17.47 -17.38 -2.66
C THR A 283 16.03 -17.61 -2.24
N VAL A 284 15.15 -16.70 -2.67
CA VAL A 284 13.70 -16.78 -2.48
C VAL A 284 13.09 -17.27 -3.79
N LYS A 285 12.55 -18.48 -3.80
CA LYS A 285 11.98 -19.11 -5.00
C LYS A 285 10.52 -18.74 -5.16
N THR A 286 10.15 -18.40 -6.40
CA THR A 286 8.77 -18.12 -6.78
C THR A 286 8.50 -18.73 -8.16
N PRO A 287 7.23 -19.04 -8.51
CA PRO A 287 6.89 -19.49 -9.87
C PRO A 287 7.24 -18.48 -10.97
N ARG A 288 7.41 -17.20 -10.62
CA ARG A 288 7.77 -16.11 -11.55
C ARG A 288 9.29 -15.91 -11.68
N GLY A 289 10.08 -16.74 -11.00
CA GLY A 289 11.54 -16.66 -10.96
C GLY A 289 12.09 -16.49 -9.54
N ASP A 290 13.41 -16.63 -9.43
CA ASP A 290 14.13 -16.57 -8.16
C ASP A 290 14.58 -15.13 -7.85
N VAL A 291 14.43 -14.71 -6.59
CA VAL A 291 14.96 -13.44 -6.06
C VAL A 291 16.14 -13.76 -5.14
N ARG A 292 17.24 -13.02 -5.28
CA ARG A 292 18.39 -13.13 -4.37
C ARG A 292 18.51 -11.90 -3.49
N THR A 293 18.67 -12.12 -2.19
CA THR A 293 18.77 -11.05 -1.18
C THR A 293 19.78 -11.45 -0.09
N LYS A 294 20.22 -10.51 0.74
CA LYS A 294 21.07 -10.78 1.91
C LYS A 294 20.28 -10.96 3.21
N ALA A 295 19.02 -10.51 3.23
CA ALA A 295 18.11 -10.65 4.36
C ALA A 295 16.68 -10.91 3.88
N VAL A 296 15.94 -11.74 4.61
CA VAL A 296 14.53 -12.10 4.37
C VAL A 296 13.73 -11.85 5.64
N MET A 297 12.59 -11.14 5.51
CA MET A 297 11.63 -10.98 6.59
C MET A 297 10.36 -11.79 6.29
N HIS A 298 10.13 -12.83 7.08
CA HIS A 298 8.92 -13.65 7.07
C HIS A 298 7.80 -12.92 7.83
N ALA A 299 7.00 -12.16 7.09
CA ALA A 299 5.79 -11.48 7.59
C ALA A 299 4.51 -12.19 7.10
N THR A 300 4.56 -13.52 6.98
CA THR A 300 3.52 -14.35 6.34
C THR A 300 2.54 -15.01 7.33
N ASP A 301 2.59 -14.58 8.60
CA ASP A 301 1.76 -15.07 9.71
C ASP A 301 1.64 -16.60 9.75
N ARG A 302 0.44 -17.17 9.57
CA ARG A 302 0.20 -18.62 9.52
C ARG A 302 1.14 -19.35 8.56
N TRP A 303 1.45 -18.77 7.41
CA TRP A 303 2.23 -19.43 6.37
C TRP A 303 3.73 -19.44 6.66
N ALA A 304 4.18 -18.75 7.71
CA ALA A 304 5.59 -18.75 8.10
C ALA A 304 6.09 -20.17 8.40
N SER A 305 5.27 -21.04 9.02
CA SER A 305 5.65 -22.43 9.29
C SER A 305 5.73 -23.33 8.05
N HIS A 306 5.22 -22.88 6.89
CA HIS A 306 5.41 -23.60 5.62
C HIS A 306 6.76 -23.28 4.99
N LEU A 307 7.26 -22.05 5.19
CA LEU A 307 8.56 -21.60 4.69
C LEU A 307 9.70 -21.91 5.68
N LEU A 308 9.38 -21.98 6.98
CA LEU A 308 10.32 -22.25 8.07
C LEU A 308 9.86 -23.50 8.85
N PRO A 309 10.35 -24.70 8.49
CA PRO A 309 9.92 -25.95 9.12
C PRO A 309 10.12 -26.01 10.64
N ASP A 310 11.07 -25.25 11.19
CA ASP A 310 11.32 -25.14 12.65
C ASP A 310 10.12 -24.58 13.43
N PHE A 311 9.19 -23.90 12.73
CA PHE A 311 7.95 -23.37 13.29
C PHE A 311 6.74 -24.28 13.05
N GLY A 312 6.93 -25.45 12.42
CA GLY A 312 5.85 -26.41 12.15
C GLY A 312 5.15 -26.92 13.42
N ASN A 313 5.85 -26.94 14.56
CA ASN A 313 5.26 -27.28 15.87
C ASN A 313 4.89 -26.04 16.72
N LEU A 314 5.00 -24.84 16.15
CA LEU A 314 4.91 -23.57 16.88
C LEU A 314 3.82 -22.64 16.33
N ILE A 315 3.54 -22.67 15.04
CA ILE A 315 2.54 -21.82 14.37
C ILE A 315 1.59 -22.70 13.57
N PHE A 316 0.32 -22.64 13.96
CA PHE A 316 -0.78 -23.43 13.41
C PHE A 316 -1.86 -22.55 12.80
N GLY A 317 -2.74 -23.17 12.00
CA GLY A 317 -3.84 -22.50 11.33
C GLY A 317 -5.15 -22.65 12.05
N GLY A 318 -5.91 -21.57 12.03
CA GLY A 318 -7.34 -21.63 12.30
C GLY A 318 -8.11 -20.95 11.19
N ARG A 319 -9.34 -21.40 10.97
CA ARG A 319 -10.24 -20.78 9.99
C ARG A 319 -11.19 -19.84 10.72
N GLY A 320 -11.12 -18.57 10.39
CA GLY A 320 -12.04 -17.54 10.85
C GLY A 320 -13.07 -17.19 9.79
N SER A 321 -14.03 -16.37 10.16
CA SER A 321 -15.08 -15.88 9.27
C SER A 321 -15.58 -14.51 9.67
N LEU A 322 -16.11 -13.79 8.69
CA LEU A 322 -16.75 -12.49 8.86
C LEU A 322 -17.96 -12.36 7.95
N ALA A 323 -18.87 -11.48 8.32
CA ALA A 323 -19.94 -11.00 7.48
C ALA A 323 -19.93 -9.47 7.35
N SER A 324 -20.43 -8.98 6.22
CA SER A 324 -20.80 -7.59 6.02
C SER A 324 -22.31 -7.47 5.94
N LEU A 325 -22.90 -6.73 6.88
CA LEU A 325 -24.34 -6.55 7.03
C LEU A 325 -24.70 -5.09 6.79
N LYS A 326 -25.78 -4.81 6.06
CA LYS A 326 -26.29 -3.44 5.93
C LYS A 326 -26.85 -2.97 7.26
N ALA A 327 -26.57 -1.73 7.64
CA ALA A 327 -27.15 -1.08 8.80
C ALA A 327 -27.56 0.36 8.50
N PRO A 328 -28.50 0.93 9.27
CA PRO A 328 -28.74 2.37 9.24
C PRO A 328 -27.47 3.14 9.61
N GLU A 329 -27.31 4.33 9.04
CA GLU A 329 -26.18 5.20 9.33
C GLU A 329 -26.00 5.46 10.83
N GLY A 330 -24.78 5.20 11.33
CA GLY A 330 -24.42 5.43 12.72
C GLY A 330 -25.29 4.69 13.74
N PHE A 331 -25.88 3.54 13.38
CA PHE A 331 -26.71 2.73 14.26
C PHE A 331 -25.91 2.30 15.52
N PHE A 332 -24.75 1.67 15.33
CA PHE A 332 -23.81 1.39 16.40
C PHE A 332 -22.98 2.63 16.74
N LYS A 333 -23.04 3.07 18.00
CA LYS A 333 -22.25 4.19 18.53
C LYS A 333 -20.85 3.79 18.98
N HIS A 334 -20.66 2.49 19.24
CA HIS A 334 -19.42 1.91 19.73
C HIS A 334 -19.17 0.58 19.02
N THR A 335 -17.90 0.25 18.82
CA THR A 335 -17.47 -1.10 18.46
C THR A 335 -17.46 -1.97 19.71
N GLY A 336 -17.72 -3.26 19.59
CA GLY A 336 -17.77 -4.12 20.77
C GLY A 336 -17.75 -5.60 20.49
N ALA A 337 -17.70 -6.37 21.58
CA ALA A 337 -17.79 -7.82 21.57
C ALA A 337 -18.86 -8.30 22.56
N GLN A 338 -19.54 -9.37 22.20
CA GLN A 338 -20.46 -10.14 23.03
C GLN A 338 -19.74 -11.42 23.43
N HIS A 339 -19.69 -11.70 24.73
CA HIS A 339 -19.07 -12.90 25.28
C HIS A 339 -20.12 -13.68 26.08
N TRP A 340 -20.26 -14.95 25.77
CA TRP A 340 -21.09 -15.89 26.55
C TRP A 340 -20.21 -16.72 27.48
N ASP A 341 -19.05 -17.14 26.99
CA ASP A 341 -17.99 -17.79 27.78
C ASP A 341 -16.59 -17.48 27.21
N GLU A 342 -15.60 -18.30 27.56
CA GLU A 342 -14.21 -18.16 27.11
C GLU A 342 -13.98 -18.53 25.63
N ILE A 343 -14.91 -19.26 25.00
CA ILE A 343 -14.83 -19.77 23.63
C ILE A 343 -15.81 -19.04 22.69
N VAL A 344 -17.00 -18.75 23.19
CA VAL A 344 -18.15 -18.28 22.41
C VAL A 344 -18.29 -16.78 22.57
N ASN A 345 -17.87 -16.11 21.51
CA ASN A 345 -17.98 -14.67 21.37
C ASN A 345 -18.33 -14.25 19.93
N ASN A 346 -18.95 -13.09 19.83
CA ASN A 346 -19.12 -12.34 18.58
C ASN A 346 -18.50 -10.96 18.76
N TYR A 347 -18.04 -10.34 17.68
CA TYR A 347 -17.52 -8.98 17.72
C TYR A 347 -17.95 -8.21 16.49
N HIS A 348 -18.20 -6.91 16.66
CA HIS A 348 -18.71 -6.08 15.58
C HIS A 348 -18.13 -4.67 15.62
N LEU A 349 -18.10 -4.07 14.44
CA LEU A 349 -17.97 -2.63 14.26
C LEU A 349 -18.91 -2.19 13.14
N GLN A 350 -19.27 -0.92 13.14
CA GLN A 350 -19.93 -0.31 12.00
C GLN A 350 -18.96 0.60 11.27
N LEU A 351 -18.84 0.41 9.95
CA LEU A 351 -18.15 1.31 9.06
C LEU A 351 -18.97 2.60 8.92
N PRO A 352 -18.32 3.78 8.92
CA PRO A 352 -18.99 5.06 8.79
C PRO A 352 -19.60 5.24 7.38
N PRO A 353 -20.34 6.33 7.17
CA PRO A 353 -20.75 6.77 5.84
C PRO A 353 -19.58 6.83 4.85
N PRO A 354 -19.83 6.56 3.56
CA PRO A 354 -21.12 6.20 2.97
C PRO A 354 -21.46 4.70 3.09
N TYR A 355 -20.59 3.88 3.69
CA TYR A 355 -20.74 2.42 3.66
C TYR A 355 -21.84 1.92 4.60
N ASN A 356 -21.95 2.50 5.79
CA ASN A 356 -22.98 2.15 6.79
C ASN A 356 -23.12 0.63 7.00
N THR A 357 -22.00 -0.07 6.98
CA THR A 357 -21.94 -1.54 6.95
C THR A 357 -21.40 -2.04 8.28
N VAL A 358 -22.09 -2.99 8.89
CA VAL A 358 -21.61 -3.70 10.07
C VAL A 358 -20.70 -4.84 9.62
N ILE A 359 -19.48 -4.87 10.15
CA ILE A 359 -18.59 -6.01 10.04
C ILE A 359 -18.76 -6.83 11.30
N LEU A 360 -19.23 -8.08 11.14
CA LEU A 360 -19.51 -9.01 12.24
C LEU A 360 -18.58 -10.21 12.12
N GLY A 361 -17.91 -10.55 13.21
CA GLY A 361 -17.13 -11.78 13.38
C GLY A 361 -17.55 -12.57 14.60
N GLY A 362 -16.94 -13.75 14.76
CA GLY A 362 -17.41 -14.78 15.68
C GLY A 362 -18.26 -15.81 14.94
N GLY A 363 -19.48 -16.07 15.41
CA GLY A 363 -20.29 -17.22 14.99
C GLY A 363 -19.99 -18.48 15.78
N LYS A 364 -19.26 -18.35 16.89
CA LYS A 364 -18.74 -19.48 17.65
C LYS A 364 -19.84 -20.36 18.23
N SER A 365 -21.00 -19.82 18.62
CA SER A 365 -22.11 -20.63 19.12
C SER A 365 -22.58 -21.70 18.13
N LEU A 366 -22.45 -21.45 16.82
CA LEU A 366 -22.67 -22.43 15.76
C LEU A 366 -21.45 -23.34 15.56
N LEU A 367 -20.26 -22.76 15.50
CA LEU A 367 -19.04 -23.48 15.11
C LEU A 367 -18.56 -24.47 16.18
N VAL A 368 -18.80 -24.21 17.47
CA VAL A 368 -18.33 -25.08 18.58
C VAL A 368 -18.89 -26.51 18.53
N HIS A 369 -19.96 -26.75 17.76
CA HIS A 369 -20.50 -28.10 17.52
C HIS A 369 -19.59 -28.95 16.61
N ASP A 370 -18.78 -28.31 15.76
CA ASP A 370 -17.73 -28.95 14.97
C ASP A 370 -16.42 -28.14 15.04
N PRO A 371 -15.67 -28.22 16.15
CA PRO A 371 -14.45 -27.44 16.34
C PRO A 371 -13.34 -27.82 15.34
N ARG A 372 -13.41 -28.99 14.72
CA ARG A 372 -12.44 -29.43 13.68
C ARG A 372 -12.60 -28.64 12.38
N SER A 373 -13.74 -27.98 12.18
CA SER A 373 -13.97 -27.11 11.04
C SER A 373 -13.13 -25.83 11.09
N TYR A 374 -12.61 -25.43 12.25
CA TYR A 374 -11.76 -24.22 12.37
C TYR A 374 -10.49 -24.37 13.19
N ILE A 375 -10.36 -25.36 14.08
CA ILE A 375 -9.12 -25.64 14.80
C ILE A 375 -8.21 -26.49 13.91
N LEU A 376 -6.95 -26.08 13.75
CA LEU A 376 -5.98 -26.76 12.87
C LEU A 376 -6.49 -26.89 11.43
N ASN A 377 -7.23 -25.89 10.96
CA ASN A 377 -7.84 -25.88 9.64
C ASN A 377 -7.56 -24.55 8.96
N ASP A 378 -6.90 -24.61 7.80
CA ASP A 378 -6.51 -23.46 6.97
C ASP A 378 -7.17 -23.49 5.59
N SER A 379 -8.25 -24.26 5.41
CA SER A 379 -9.08 -24.27 4.20
C SER A 379 -9.91 -22.99 4.08
N GLU A 380 -9.24 -21.85 3.98
CA GLU A 380 -9.85 -20.51 3.92
C GLU A 380 -10.68 -20.27 2.66
N ASP A 381 -10.55 -21.15 1.66
CA ASP A 381 -11.34 -21.18 0.42
C ASP A 381 -12.74 -21.78 0.61
N LYS A 382 -12.99 -22.43 1.76
CA LYS A 382 -14.26 -23.08 2.08
C LYS A 382 -15.05 -22.29 3.12
N GLN A 383 -16.34 -22.14 2.89
CA GLN A 383 -17.30 -21.59 3.86
C GLN A 383 -17.63 -22.59 4.98
N PHE A 384 -18.32 -22.09 6.02
CA PHE A 384 -18.92 -22.89 7.07
C PHE A 384 -20.42 -23.10 6.81
N ASP A 385 -20.92 -24.30 7.08
CA ASP A 385 -22.33 -24.64 6.91
C ASP A 385 -23.22 -23.88 7.91
N GLY A 386 -24.28 -23.23 7.42
CA GLY A 386 -25.26 -22.49 8.24
C GLY A 386 -24.79 -21.13 8.77
N LEU A 387 -23.51 -20.80 8.60
CA LEU A 387 -22.92 -19.57 9.11
C LEU A 387 -23.48 -18.30 8.44
N PRO A 388 -23.76 -18.26 7.12
CA PRO A 388 -24.44 -17.12 6.53
C PRO A 388 -25.79 -16.81 7.18
N GLU A 389 -26.61 -17.84 7.41
CA GLU A 389 -27.89 -17.67 8.08
C GLU A 389 -27.74 -17.22 9.53
N PHE A 390 -26.73 -17.74 10.24
CA PHE A 390 -26.39 -17.28 11.58
C PHE A 390 -26.10 -15.77 11.58
N TYR A 391 -25.17 -15.31 10.75
CA TYR A 391 -24.82 -13.88 10.69
C TYR A 391 -25.99 -12.99 10.26
N GLN A 392 -26.81 -13.42 9.32
CA GLN A 392 -27.99 -12.65 8.91
C GLN A 392 -29.05 -12.58 10.01
N SER A 393 -29.15 -13.59 10.88
CA SER A 393 -30.10 -13.59 11.98
C SER A 393 -29.66 -12.72 13.17
N TRP A 394 -28.34 -12.56 13.38
CA TRP A 394 -27.76 -11.88 14.54
C TRP A 394 -28.34 -10.48 14.83
N PRO A 395 -28.56 -9.58 13.84
CA PRO A 395 -29.12 -8.27 14.14
C PRO A 395 -30.51 -8.31 14.78
N ALA A 396 -31.42 -9.15 14.29
CA ALA A 396 -32.77 -9.22 14.85
C ALA A 396 -32.82 -9.93 16.21
N SER A 397 -31.89 -10.86 16.48
CA SER A 397 -31.86 -11.66 17.70
C SER A 397 -31.09 -11.02 18.85
N ASP A 398 -29.93 -10.40 18.56
CA ASP A 398 -28.96 -10.02 19.59
C ASP A 398 -28.76 -8.50 19.69
N VAL A 399 -29.34 -7.72 18.77
CA VAL A 399 -29.17 -6.27 18.72
C VAL A 399 -30.46 -5.57 19.10
N ALA A 400 -30.44 -4.89 20.25
CA ALA A 400 -31.58 -4.13 20.73
C ALA A 400 -31.99 -3.05 19.71
N GLN A 401 -33.31 -2.92 19.51
CA GLN A 401 -33.90 -1.87 18.65
C GLN A 401 -33.44 -1.94 17.17
N TRP A 402 -33.00 -3.11 16.71
CA TRP A 402 -32.74 -3.31 15.29
C TRP A 402 -34.02 -3.05 14.47
N PRO A 403 -33.98 -2.21 13.41
CA PRO A 403 -35.20 -1.78 12.71
C PRO A 403 -35.73 -2.81 11.71
N GLY A 404 -34.93 -3.82 11.34
CA GLY A 404 -35.35 -4.88 10.41
C GLY A 404 -35.94 -6.07 11.15
N GLU A 405 -36.91 -6.74 10.53
CA GLU A 405 -37.43 -8.02 11.02
C GLU A 405 -36.72 -9.18 10.30
N GLY A 406 -36.44 -10.27 11.03
CA GLY A 406 -35.87 -11.49 10.46
C GLY A 406 -34.41 -11.36 10.02
N ARG A 407 -34.09 -11.87 8.82
CA ARG A 407 -32.70 -11.93 8.31
C ARG A 407 -32.27 -10.57 7.74
N ALA A 408 -31.19 -10.03 8.27
CA ALA A 408 -30.54 -8.83 7.77
C ALA A 408 -29.96 -9.04 6.36
N GLU A 409 -29.99 -7.97 5.57
CA GLU A 409 -29.40 -7.94 4.24
C GLU A 409 -27.87 -7.86 4.33
N LEU A 410 -27.18 -8.66 3.53
CA LEU A 410 -25.72 -8.55 3.38
C LEU A 410 -25.38 -7.25 2.62
N ALA A 411 -24.27 -6.60 2.98
CA ALA A 411 -23.80 -5.40 2.28
C ALA A 411 -23.19 -5.71 0.91
N LYS A 412 -22.84 -6.97 0.66
CA LYS A 412 -22.32 -7.51 -0.60
C LYS A 412 -22.95 -8.87 -0.90
N VAL A 413 -22.77 -9.34 -2.14
CA VAL A 413 -23.15 -10.72 -2.53
C VAL A 413 -22.40 -11.70 -1.62
N LEU A 414 -23.08 -12.77 -1.21
CA LEU A 414 -22.59 -13.79 -0.25
C LEU A 414 -21.11 -14.13 -0.47
N ASP A 415 -20.78 -14.72 -1.61
CA ASP A 415 -19.40 -15.16 -1.93
C ASP A 415 -18.49 -14.05 -2.49
N LYS A 416 -18.92 -12.78 -2.43
CA LYS A 416 -18.14 -11.61 -2.86
C LYS A 416 -18.06 -10.56 -1.76
N GLY A 417 -17.76 -11.02 -0.55
CA GLY A 417 -17.57 -10.18 0.63
C GLY A 417 -18.85 -9.98 1.46
N GLY A 418 -19.92 -10.69 1.18
CA GLY A 418 -21.11 -10.74 2.04
C GLY A 418 -20.81 -11.57 3.28
N VAL A 419 -20.29 -12.77 3.08
CA VAL A 419 -19.71 -13.63 4.12
C VAL A 419 -18.42 -14.22 3.56
N TRP A 420 -17.34 -14.18 4.31
CA TRP A 420 -16.07 -14.74 3.85
C TRP A 420 -15.34 -15.42 4.99
N THR A 421 -14.56 -16.43 4.62
CA THR A 421 -13.60 -17.11 5.47
C THR A 421 -12.21 -16.53 5.28
N GLY A 422 -11.35 -16.75 6.27
CA GLY A 422 -9.95 -16.36 6.22
C GLY A 422 -9.13 -17.21 7.17
N VAL A 423 -7.82 -17.23 6.97
CA VAL A 423 -6.91 -17.94 7.87
C VAL A 423 -6.40 -17.03 8.98
N MET A 424 -6.37 -17.56 10.20
CA MET A 424 -5.68 -17.00 11.36
C MET A 424 -4.48 -17.88 11.69
N SER A 425 -3.46 -17.28 12.29
CA SER A 425 -2.48 -18.04 13.04
C SER A 425 -2.94 -18.31 14.46
N SER A 426 -2.50 -19.44 15.02
CA SER A 426 -2.42 -19.72 16.45
C SER A 426 -1.00 -20.15 16.74
N SER A 427 -0.28 -19.40 17.56
CA SER A 427 1.01 -19.85 18.07
C SER A 427 0.82 -20.73 19.31
N ILE A 428 1.75 -21.65 19.53
CA ILE A 428 1.62 -22.68 20.56
C ILE A 428 1.49 -22.12 21.99
N ASP A 429 2.02 -20.91 22.24
CA ASP A 429 1.95 -20.19 23.50
C ASP A 429 1.12 -18.89 23.45
N GLU A 430 0.34 -18.67 22.38
CA GLU A 430 -0.53 -17.50 22.16
C GLU A 430 0.20 -16.14 21.97
N PHE A 431 1.52 -16.17 21.83
CA PHE A 431 2.35 -15.00 21.55
C PHE A 431 3.07 -15.08 20.21
N PRO A 432 3.28 -13.94 19.51
CA PRO A 432 3.98 -13.94 18.24
C PRO A 432 5.45 -14.31 18.39
N PHE A 433 6.06 -14.64 17.25
CA PHE A 433 7.49 -14.78 17.08
C PHE A 433 8.01 -13.57 16.30
N VAL A 434 8.79 -12.73 16.98
CA VAL A 434 9.32 -11.47 16.45
C VAL A 434 10.82 -11.39 16.68
N GLY A 435 11.61 -11.33 15.61
CA GLY A 435 13.06 -11.19 15.69
C GLY A 435 13.83 -11.97 14.63
N ALA A 436 15.14 -12.13 14.83
CA ALA A 436 15.99 -12.98 14.01
C ALA A 436 15.64 -14.46 14.24
N VAL A 437 15.61 -15.24 13.17
CA VAL A 437 15.29 -16.67 13.24
C VAL A 437 16.54 -17.45 13.67
N PRO A 438 16.50 -18.23 14.78
CA PRO A 438 17.63 -19.05 15.20
C PRO A 438 18.07 -20.01 14.10
N ASN A 439 19.37 -20.19 13.92
CA ASN A 439 19.99 -21.06 12.90
C ASN A 439 19.81 -20.64 11.43
N HIS A 440 18.95 -19.66 11.12
CA HIS A 440 18.72 -19.15 9.76
C HIS A 440 19.33 -17.75 9.62
N LYS A 441 20.62 -17.67 9.25
CA LYS A 441 21.35 -16.40 9.20
C LYS A 441 20.81 -15.48 8.09
N GLY A 442 20.29 -14.33 8.49
CA GLY A 442 19.69 -13.35 7.57
C GLY A 442 18.18 -13.47 7.46
N ASP A 443 17.58 -14.45 8.13
CA ASP A 443 16.14 -14.61 8.23
C ASP A 443 15.62 -13.94 9.51
N PHE A 444 14.53 -13.22 9.35
CA PHE A 444 13.79 -12.53 10.39
C PHE A 444 12.33 -12.90 10.25
N ILE A 445 11.57 -12.87 11.35
CA ILE A 445 10.16 -13.23 11.33
C ILE A 445 9.37 -12.27 12.22
N ALA A 446 8.14 -11.99 11.79
CA ALA A 446 7.09 -11.38 12.58
C ALA A 446 5.79 -12.09 12.20
N ALA A 447 5.46 -13.16 12.94
CA ALA A 447 4.37 -14.08 12.60
C ALA A 447 3.81 -14.79 13.84
N GLY A 448 2.68 -15.49 13.68
CA GLY A 448 2.06 -16.26 14.76
C GLY A 448 1.31 -15.37 15.75
N PHE A 449 0.61 -14.35 15.24
CA PHE A 449 0.00 -13.33 16.09
C PHE A 449 -1.25 -13.77 16.86
N SER A 450 -1.74 -15.00 16.67
CA SER A 450 -2.83 -15.60 17.46
C SER A 450 -4.11 -14.77 17.46
N GLY A 451 -4.56 -14.34 16.28
CA GLY A 451 -5.75 -13.49 16.12
C GLY A 451 -5.61 -12.06 16.68
N HIS A 452 -4.45 -11.67 17.22
CA HIS A 452 -4.24 -10.37 17.90
C HIS A 452 -3.15 -9.53 17.22
N GLY A 453 -2.99 -9.68 15.90
CA GLY A 453 -1.89 -9.04 15.16
C GLY A 453 -1.99 -7.52 15.09
N MET A 454 -3.19 -6.98 14.88
CA MET A 454 -3.40 -5.55 14.66
C MET A 454 -2.82 -4.63 15.76
N PRO A 455 -3.05 -4.90 17.06
CA PRO A 455 -2.42 -4.13 18.13
C PRO A 455 -0.92 -4.41 18.33
N ARG A 456 -0.37 -5.46 17.70
CA ARG A 456 1.00 -5.94 17.96
C ARG A 456 1.98 -5.63 16.82
N ILE A 457 1.53 -5.62 15.56
CA ILE A 457 2.41 -5.62 14.39
C ILE A 457 3.30 -4.39 14.32
N LEU A 458 2.75 -3.17 14.45
CA LEU A 458 3.52 -1.93 14.21
C LEU A 458 4.80 -1.86 15.08
N LEU A 459 4.66 -2.05 16.38
CA LEU A 459 5.79 -2.01 17.31
C LEU A 459 6.66 -3.27 17.22
N SER A 460 6.07 -4.42 16.86
CA SER A 460 6.83 -5.64 16.59
C SER A 460 7.78 -5.46 15.39
N THR A 461 7.29 -4.89 14.29
CA THR A 461 8.09 -4.66 13.08
C THR A 461 9.12 -3.57 13.29
N ALA A 462 8.81 -2.53 14.08
CA ALA A 462 9.78 -1.50 14.47
C ALA A 462 10.98 -2.09 15.24
N HIS A 463 10.79 -3.18 15.98
CA HIS A 463 11.88 -3.90 16.65
C HIS A 463 12.74 -4.74 15.70
N VAL A 464 12.18 -5.26 14.61
CA VAL A 464 12.89 -6.15 13.67
C VAL A 464 13.82 -5.37 12.74
N VAL A 465 13.41 -4.16 12.32
CA VAL A 465 14.18 -3.35 11.36
C VAL A 465 15.63 -3.12 11.80
N PRO A 466 15.94 -2.68 13.04
CA PRO A 466 17.33 -2.53 13.49
C PRO A 466 18.15 -3.84 13.43
N LEU A 467 17.51 -5.00 13.65
CA LEU A 467 18.18 -6.29 13.56
C LEU A 467 18.54 -6.62 12.11
N ILE A 468 17.65 -6.31 11.16
CA ILE A 468 17.90 -6.45 9.72
C ILE A 468 19.08 -5.56 9.32
N LEU A 469 19.04 -4.26 9.64
CA LEU A 469 20.09 -3.30 9.29
C LEU A 469 21.45 -3.71 9.86
N THR A 470 21.48 -4.10 11.15
CA THR A 470 22.69 -4.65 11.79
C THR A 470 23.23 -5.87 11.04
N SER A 471 22.37 -6.80 10.61
CA SER A 471 22.79 -8.00 9.87
C SER A 471 23.35 -7.71 8.48
N LEU A 472 22.96 -6.57 7.89
CA LEU A 472 23.46 -6.07 6.62
C LEU A 472 24.74 -5.23 6.79
N GLY A 473 25.15 -4.94 8.04
CA GLY A 473 26.27 -4.06 8.34
C GLY A 473 25.96 -2.58 8.10
N ILE A 474 24.67 -2.21 8.12
CA ILE A 474 24.21 -0.84 7.99
C ILE A 474 24.08 -0.25 9.39
N GLU A 475 24.84 0.80 9.66
CA GLU A 475 24.67 1.58 10.89
C GLU A 475 23.37 2.37 10.80
N SER A 476 22.52 2.24 11.82
CA SER A 476 21.23 2.90 11.91
C SER A 476 20.97 3.34 13.34
N THR A 477 20.34 4.50 13.53
CA THR A 477 19.82 4.88 14.85
C THR A 477 18.30 4.76 14.81
N PRO A 478 17.67 4.11 15.80
CA PRO A 478 16.20 4.07 15.84
C PRO A 478 15.62 5.49 15.76
N PRO A 479 14.62 5.73 14.90
CA PRO A 479 14.06 7.07 14.74
C PRO A 479 13.46 7.57 16.05
N ALA A 480 13.52 8.88 16.32
CA ALA A 480 12.98 9.47 17.54
C ALA A 480 11.50 9.10 17.79
N LEU A 481 10.74 8.84 16.71
CA LEU A 481 9.36 8.37 16.75
C LEU A 481 9.18 7.08 17.57
N VAL A 482 10.20 6.21 17.67
CA VAL A 482 10.10 4.97 18.46
C VAL A 482 10.53 5.11 19.91
N ALA A 483 11.20 6.21 20.28
CA ALA A 483 11.63 6.47 21.65
C ALA A 483 10.51 6.44 22.72
N PRO A 484 9.28 6.92 22.48
CA PRO A 484 8.22 6.86 23.49
C PRO A 484 7.57 5.47 23.64
N TYR A 485 7.87 4.50 22.78
CA TYR A 485 7.22 3.19 22.81
C TYR A 485 7.99 2.18 23.67
N PRO A 486 7.28 1.25 24.34
CA PRO A 486 7.92 0.21 25.13
C PRO A 486 8.76 -0.73 24.26
N ALA A 487 9.81 -1.31 24.85
CA ALA A 487 10.58 -2.37 24.21
C ALA A 487 9.70 -3.59 23.90
N LEU A 488 10.14 -4.38 22.91
CA LEU A 488 9.45 -5.62 22.54
C LEU A 488 9.34 -6.55 23.76
N PRO A 489 8.13 -6.99 24.16
CA PRO A 489 7.95 -7.86 25.31
C PRO A 489 8.73 -9.17 25.16
N LYS A 490 9.32 -9.66 26.25
CA LYS A 490 10.07 -10.94 26.26
C LYS A 490 9.29 -12.11 25.64
N PRO A 491 7.98 -12.29 25.89
CA PRO A 491 7.22 -13.38 25.26
C PRO A 491 7.10 -13.28 23.74
N PHE A 492 7.35 -12.11 23.12
CA PHE A 492 7.26 -11.96 21.66
C PHE A 492 8.61 -12.28 21.00
N GLN A 493 9.70 -12.20 21.76
CA GLN A 493 11.05 -12.42 21.26
C GLN A 493 11.29 -13.90 20.93
N ILE A 494 12.16 -14.13 19.96
CA ILE A 494 12.56 -15.46 19.51
C ILE A 494 13.90 -15.79 20.16
N ALA A 495 13.84 -16.28 21.40
CA ALA A 495 15.01 -16.80 22.07
C ALA A 495 15.12 -18.32 21.83
N THR A 496 16.34 -18.84 21.65
CA THR A 496 16.58 -20.27 21.38
C THR A 496 15.98 -21.17 22.46
N ASP A 497 16.10 -20.77 23.72
CA ASP A 497 15.52 -21.49 24.86
C ASP A 497 13.99 -21.50 24.85
N ARG A 498 13.34 -20.39 24.44
CA ARG A 498 11.89 -20.34 24.21
C ARG A 498 11.50 -21.34 23.13
N MET A 499 12.14 -21.30 21.97
CA MET A 499 11.89 -22.21 20.85
C MET A 499 12.00 -23.67 21.28
N GLU A 500 13.12 -24.06 21.91
CA GLU A 500 13.36 -25.43 22.38
C GLU A 500 12.35 -25.89 23.42
N LYS A 501 11.91 -25.00 24.31
CA LYS A 501 10.88 -25.32 25.31
C LYS A 501 9.53 -25.55 24.65
N LEU A 502 9.13 -24.67 23.73
CA LEU A 502 7.84 -24.73 23.06
C LEU A 502 7.75 -25.91 22.11
N GLN A 503 8.84 -26.28 21.42
CA GLN A 503 8.87 -27.46 20.57
C GLN A 503 8.60 -28.77 21.33
N LYS A 504 8.81 -28.81 22.65
CA LYS A 504 8.52 -29.99 23.48
C LYS A 504 7.04 -30.10 23.90
N ILE A 505 6.21 -29.11 23.59
CA ILE A 505 4.78 -29.15 23.91
C ILE A 505 4.12 -30.25 23.07
N ASN A 506 3.30 -31.08 23.73
CA ASN A 506 2.46 -32.05 23.05
C ASN A 506 1.26 -31.34 22.40
N VAL A 507 1.44 -30.96 21.14
CA VAL A 507 0.47 -30.21 20.34
C VAL A 507 -0.86 -30.94 20.21
N LYS A 508 -0.81 -32.25 19.99
CA LYS A 508 -2.03 -33.08 19.92
C LYS A 508 -2.84 -32.96 21.21
N ALA A 509 -2.19 -33.10 22.37
CA ALA A 509 -2.88 -32.98 23.66
C ALA A 509 -3.43 -31.56 23.91
N LYS A 510 -2.71 -30.50 23.52
CA LYS A 510 -3.19 -29.10 23.64
C LYS A 510 -4.48 -28.91 22.83
N TYR A 511 -4.48 -29.27 21.55
CA TYR A 511 -5.65 -29.06 20.69
C TYR A 511 -6.79 -30.05 20.99
N GLU A 512 -6.50 -31.25 21.50
CA GLU A 512 -7.55 -32.13 22.04
C GLU A 512 -8.24 -31.52 23.27
N ALA A 513 -7.47 -30.85 24.15
CA ALA A 513 -8.03 -30.13 25.30
C ALA A 513 -8.86 -28.91 24.84
N GLU A 514 -8.38 -28.16 23.85
CA GLU A 514 -9.12 -27.04 23.25
C GLU A 514 -10.43 -27.54 22.61
N MET A 515 -10.39 -28.59 21.78
CA MET A 515 -11.59 -29.19 21.21
C MET A 515 -12.59 -29.62 22.29
N LYS A 516 -12.11 -30.17 23.41
CA LYS A 516 -12.97 -30.54 24.54
C LYS A 516 -13.67 -29.32 25.14
N MET A 517 -12.97 -28.19 25.34
CA MET A 517 -13.57 -26.95 25.83
C MET A 517 -14.69 -26.46 24.90
N ASN A 518 -14.46 -26.51 23.59
CA ASN A 518 -15.49 -26.16 22.60
C ASN A 518 -16.71 -27.09 22.68
N PHE A 519 -16.51 -28.39 22.83
CA PHE A 519 -17.63 -29.32 23.03
C PHE A 519 -18.37 -29.14 24.36
N GLU A 520 -17.72 -28.62 25.40
CA GLU A 520 -18.42 -28.23 26.63
C GLU A 520 -19.27 -26.98 26.39
N SER A 521 -18.73 -25.92 25.77
CA SER A 521 -19.49 -24.73 25.36
C SER A 521 -20.68 -25.08 24.45
N ALA A 522 -20.52 -26.07 23.57
CA ALA A 522 -21.57 -26.54 22.67
C ALA A 522 -22.81 -27.11 23.42
N LYS A 523 -22.69 -27.47 24.71
CA LYS A 523 -23.82 -27.96 25.53
C LYS A 523 -24.63 -26.83 26.16
N GLU A 524 -24.09 -25.61 26.19
CA GLU A 524 -24.75 -24.47 26.80
C GLU A 524 -25.97 -24.01 26.00
N GLU A 525 -26.94 -23.40 26.67
CA GLU A 525 -28.22 -23.00 26.06
C GLU A 525 -28.02 -22.01 24.90
N PHE A 526 -27.05 -21.09 25.03
CA PHE A 526 -26.72 -20.10 23.99
C PHE A 526 -26.10 -20.72 22.71
N CYS A 527 -25.72 -22.00 22.73
CA CYS A 527 -25.27 -22.74 21.54
C CYS A 527 -26.35 -23.66 20.95
N ASN A 528 -27.51 -23.79 21.60
CA ASN A 528 -28.54 -24.78 21.25
C ASN A 528 -29.87 -24.17 20.78
N ASP A 529 -29.85 -22.92 20.33
CA ASP A 529 -31.00 -22.27 19.69
C ASP A 529 -31.13 -22.63 18.20
N ASP A 530 -32.24 -22.23 17.58
CA ASP A 530 -32.56 -22.53 16.17
C ASP A 530 -31.54 -21.96 15.16
N ARG A 531 -30.67 -21.04 15.58
CA ARG A 531 -29.67 -20.37 14.74
C ARG A 531 -28.31 -21.06 14.82
N SER A 532 -27.99 -21.58 16.00
CA SER A 532 -26.68 -22.13 16.36
C SER A 532 -26.63 -23.64 16.27
N ARG A 533 -27.78 -24.33 16.35
CA ARG A 533 -27.80 -25.79 16.24
C ARG A 533 -27.50 -26.24 14.81
N PRO A 534 -26.58 -27.19 14.59
CA PRO A 534 -26.36 -27.78 13.28
C PRO A 534 -27.67 -28.35 12.74
N ARG A 535 -28.02 -28.00 11.50
CA ARG A 535 -29.17 -28.62 10.84
C ARG A 535 -28.81 -30.08 10.59
N VAL A 536 -29.40 -30.99 11.37
CA VAL A 536 -29.29 -32.43 11.13
C VAL A 536 -29.88 -32.69 9.75
N ALA A 537 -29.03 -33.09 8.79
CA ALA A 537 -29.46 -33.51 7.47
C ALA A 537 -30.24 -34.83 7.53
#